data_AF-A0A165BY99-F1
#
_entry.id   AF-A0A165BY99-F1
#
_cell.length_a   1.000
_cell.length_b   1.000
_cell.length_c   1.000
_cell.angle_alpha   90.00
_cell.angle_beta   90.00
_cell.angle_gamma   90.00
#
_symmetry.space_group_name_H-M   'P 1'
#
loop_
_entity.id
_entity.type
_entity.pdbx_description
1 polymer ?
#
loop_
_entity_poly.entity_id
_entity_poly.type
_entity_poly.pdbx_seq_one_letter_code
_entity_poly.pdbx_strand_id
1 'polypeptide(L)'
;PLPRPPPTEFENTAAVETIASHPELFKIVTPIHVERFRDLLRDHPNRPFVESVIAGLSEGFWPLADTRSSGAPDSVDYSTAASWDDEEKLKFFQDTRNEEVADGRWSPDFGQDLLPG
;
A
#
# COMPACT_ATOMS: atom_id res chain seq x y z
N PRO A 1 10.69 -18.38 -0.14
CA PRO A 1 9.60 -17.60 0.49
C PRO A 1 9.70 -16.15 0.05
N LEU A 2 8.59 -15.43 -0.04
CA LEU A 2 8.61 -14.00 -0.32
C LEU A 2 9.19 -13.23 0.88
N PRO A 3 9.93 -12.14 0.64
CA PRO A 3 10.54 -11.36 1.71
C PRO A 3 9.49 -10.65 2.54
N ARG A 4 9.81 -10.46 3.82
CA ARG A 4 9.10 -9.60 4.75
C ARG A 4 9.92 -8.32 4.96
N PRO A 5 9.29 -7.21 5.40
CA PRO A 5 10.05 -6.03 5.81
C PRO A 5 11.08 -6.44 6.88
N PRO A 6 12.33 -5.99 6.79
CA PRO A 6 13.30 -6.25 7.84
C PRO A 6 12.88 -5.57 9.16
N PRO A 7 13.31 -6.06 10.34
CA PRO A 7 12.95 -5.49 11.64
C PRO A 7 13.20 -3.97 11.75
N THR A 8 14.21 -3.47 11.04
CA THR A 8 14.59 -2.06 11.00
C THR A 8 13.54 -1.14 10.36
N GLU A 9 12.62 -1.66 9.55
CA GLU A 9 11.49 -0.89 9.01
C GLU A 9 10.46 -0.58 10.10
N PHE A 10 10.30 -1.48 11.08
CA PHE A 10 9.38 -1.30 12.20
C PHE A 10 9.89 -0.30 13.23
N GLU A 11 11.12 0.20 13.08
CA GLU A 11 11.67 1.30 13.90
C GLU A 11 11.14 2.67 13.46
N ASN A 12 10.58 2.81 12.26
CA ASN A 12 9.87 4.02 11.85
C ASN A 12 8.50 4.06 12.54
N THR A 13 8.49 4.50 13.79
CA THR A 13 7.26 4.52 14.61
C THR A 13 6.19 5.44 14.02
N ALA A 14 6.58 6.52 13.34
CA ALA A 14 5.63 7.41 12.67
C ALA A 14 4.84 6.67 11.58
N ALA A 15 5.53 5.98 10.67
CA ALA A 15 4.87 5.18 9.63
C ALA A 15 4.02 4.04 10.22
N VAL A 16 4.55 3.32 11.22
CA VAL A 16 3.81 2.22 11.88
C VAL A 16 2.54 2.73 12.57
N GLU A 17 2.61 3.85 13.27
CA GLU A 17 1.45 4.47 13.93
C GLU A 17 0.43 4.99 12.92
N THR A 18 0.87 5.63 11.84
CA THR A 18 0.00 6.11 10.75
C THR A 18 -0.74 4.96 10.08
N ILE A 19 -0.04 3.86 9.74
CA ILE A 19 -0.65 2.66 9.15
C ILE A 19 -1.67 2.03 10.12
N ALA A 20 -1.33 1.94 11.40
CA ALA A 20 -2.20 1.32 12.40
C ALA A 20 -3.45 2.17 12.72
N SER A 21 -3.33 3.50 12.66
CA SER A 21 -4.42 4.43 12.97
C SER A 21 -5.35 4.71 11.80
N HIS A 22 -4.91 4.48 10.56
CA HIS A 22 -5.67 4.74 9.34
C HIS A 22 -5.81 3.50 8.42
N PRO A 23 -6.37 2.38 8.91
CA PRO A 23 -6.51 1.15 8.12
C PRO A 23 -7.35 1.34 6.85
N GLU A 24 -8.25 2.32 6.82
CA GLU A 24 -9.03 2.71 5.64
C GLU A 24 -8.18 3.30 4.50
N LEU A 25 -7.04 3.91 4.84
CA LEU A 25 -6.08 4.47 3.86
C LEU A 25 -5.12 3.41 3.32
N PHE A 26 -4.82 2.37 4.11
CA PHE A 26 -3.85 1.31 3.79
C PHE A 26 -4.49 -0.07 3.60
N LYS A 27 -5.70 -0.10 3.04
CA LYS A 27 -6.44 -1.34 2.80
C LYS A 27 -5.70 -2.30 1.84
N ILE A 28 -5.66 -3.57 2.21
CA ILE A 28 -5.19 -4.64 1.31
C ILE A 28 -6.37 -5.16 0.49
N VAL A 29 -6.48 -4.69 -0.75
CA VAL A 29 -7.52 -5.11 -1.68
C VAL A 29 -6.94 -6.16 -2.62
N THR A 30 -7.52 -7.36 -2.61
CA THR A 30 -7.12 -8.43 -3.51
C THR A 30 -8.34 -9.11 -4.12
N PRO A 31 -8.35 -9.39 -5.44
CA PRO A 31 -9.40 -10.18 -6.07
C PRO A 31 -9.32 -11.67 -5.70
N ILE A 32 -8.25 -12.09 -5.03
CA ILE A 32 -8.03 -13.49 -4.64
C ILE A 32 -8.77 -13.77 -3.33
N HIS A 33 -9.63 -14.78 -3.33
CA HIS A 33 -10.24 -15.29 -2.11
C HIS A 33 -9.19 -16.05 -1.28
N VAL A 34 -8.55 -15.34 -0.34
CA VAL A 34 -7.38 -15.83 0.40
C VAL A 34 -7.64 -17.12 1.16
N GLU A 35 -8.79 -17.26 1.84
CA GLU A 35 -9.13 -18.49 2.57
C GLU A 35 -9.29 -19.68 1.62
N ARG A 36 -9.96 -19.50 0.48
CA ARG A 36 -10.05 -20.54 -0.54
C ARG A 36 -8.68 -20.89 -1.12
N PHE A 37 -7.82 -19.91 -1.34
CA PHE A 37 -6.45 -20.12 -1.82
C PHE A 37 -5.63 -20.94 -0.82
N ARG A 38 -5.73 -20.61 0.49
CA ARG A 38 -5.11 -21.37 1.59
C ARG A 38 -5.57 -22.82 1.59
N ASP A 39 -6.88 -23.05 1.47
CA ASP A 39 -7.47 -24.39 1.47
C ASP A 39 -7.00 -25.24 0.29
N LEU A 40 -7.02 -24.67 -0.91
CA LEU A 40 -6.59 -25.37 -2.13
C LEU A 40 -5.11 -25.77 -2.09
N LEU A 41 -4.28 -25.04 -1.35
CA LEU A 41 -2.85 -25.28 -1.24
C LEU A 41 -2.41 -25.90 0.09
N ARG A 42 -3.37 -26.41 0.88
CA ARG A 42 -3.12 -27.02 2.20
C ARG A 42 -2.03 -28.09 2.17
N ASP A 43 -2.08 -28.97 1.16
CA ASP A 43 -1.16 -30.11 1.03
C ASP A 43 0.02 -29.84 0.07
N HIS A 44 0.24 -28.57 -0.31
CA HIS A 44 1.33 -28.22 -1.22
C HIS A 44 2.70 -28.46 -0.56
N PRO A 45 3.67 -29.11 -1.23
CA PRO A 45 4.94 -29.50 -0.61
C PRO A 45 5.82 -28.32 -0.17
N ASN A 46 5.71 -27.18 -0.86
CA ASN A 46 6.43 -25.95 -0.50
C ASN A 46 5.57 -25.05 0.42
N ARG A 47 5.21 -25.56 1.60
CA ARG A 47 4.41 -24.81 2.60
C ARG A 47 5.03 -23.46 2.99
N PRO A 48 6.35 -23.32 3.19
CA PRO A 48 6.95 -22.02 3.53
C PRO A 48 6.71 -20.94 2.47
N PHE A 49 6.71 -21.30 1.19
CA PHE A 49 6.39 -20.35 0.13
C PHE A 49 4.90 -20.00 0.10
N VAL A 50 4.02 -21.00 0.22
CA VAL A 50 2.56 -20.79 0.24
C VAL A 50 2.16 -19.85 1.37
N GLU A 51 2.66 -20.07 2.59
CA GLU A 51 2.37 -19.20 3.72
C GLU A 51 2.89 -17.77 3.51
N SER A 52 4.07 -17.59 2.88
CA SER A 52 4.57 -16.25 2.55
C SER A 52 3.69 -15.51 1.52
N VAL A 53 3.10 -16.23 0.57
CA VAL A 53 2.15 -15.65 -0.39
C VAL A 53 0.84 -15.28 0.31
N ILE A 54 0.33 -16.16 1.17
CA ILE A 54 -0.90 -15.89 1.93
C ILE A 54 -0.73 -14.67 2.83
N ALA A 55 0.42 -14.57 3.52
CA ALA A 55 0.76 -13.39 4.31
C ALA A 55 0.77 -12.12 3.43
N GLY A 56 1.40 -12.17 2.25
CA GLY A 56 1.41 -11.04 1.33
C GLY A 56 0.03 -10.65 0.79
N LEU A 57 -0.85 -11.61 0.54
CA LEU A 57 -2.24 -11.36 0.11
C LEU A 57 -3.13 -10.80 1.23
N SER A 58 -2.78 -11.05 2.49
CA SER A 58 -3.57 -10.62 3.65
C SER A 58 -3.07 -9.31 4.25
N GLU A 59 -1.75 -9.10 4.22
CA GLU A 59 -1.05 -8.02 4.95
C GLU A 59 -0.27 -7.09 4.01
N GLY A 60 -0.20 -7.39 2.71
CA GLY A 60 0.59 -6.64 1.73
C GLY A 60 1.97 -7.25 1.45
N PHE A 61 2.48 -7.00 0.25
CA PHE A 61 3.79 -7.46 -0.17
C PHE A 61 4.87 -6.42 0.12
N TRP A 62 6.01 -6.87 0.63
CA TRP A 62 7.17 -6.00 0.77
C TRP A 62 7.81 -5.75 -0.60
N PRO A 63 7.98 -4.49 -1.05
CA PRO A 63 8.55 -4.17 -2.36
C PRO A 63 10.07 -4.35 -2.44
N LEU A 64 10.73 -4.84 -1.37
CA LEU A 64 12.20 -4.84 -1.23
C LEU A 64 12.81 -3.43 -1.31
N ALA A 65 12.09 -2.43 -0.82
CA ALA A 65 12.61 -1.07 -0.71
C ALA A 65 13.63 -0.97 0.44
N ASP A 66 14.60 -0.07 0.29
CA ASP A 66 15.40 0.45 1.41
C ASP A 66 14.88 1.85 1.70
N THR A 67 13.96 1.95 2.67
CA THR A 67 13.33 3.24 3.03
C THR A 67 14.29 4.14 3.82
N ARG A 68 15.47 3.63 4.19
CA ARG A 68 16.43 4.29 5.07
C ARG A 68 17.65 4.82 4.33
N SER A 69 17.69 4.71 2.99
CA SER A 69 18.78 5.29 2.20
C SER A 69 18.84 6.80 2.48
N SER A 70 19.93 7.21 3.12
CA SER A 70 19.99 8.42 3.93
C SER A 70 19.80 9.71 3.12
N GLY A 71 18.79 10.51 3.48
CA GLY A 71 18.62 11.89 3.01
C GLY A 71 17.22 12.26 2.49
N ALA A 72 16.32 11.29 2.33
CA ALA A 72 14.92 11.59 2.01
C ALA A 72 14.23 12.25 3.23
N PRO A 73 13.41 13.29 3.02
CA PRO A 73 12.60 13.87 4.09
C PRO A 73 11.43 12.95 4.45
N ASP A 74 10.92 13.06 5.67
CA ASP A 74 9.79 12.25 6.19
C ASP A 74 8.48 12.50 5.43
N SER A 75 8.36 13.64 4.75
CA SER A 75 7.26 13.92 3.81
C SER A 75 7.74 14.86 2.71
N VAL A 76 7.15 14.73 1.52
CA VAL A 76 7.37 15.64 0.40
C VAL A 76 6.03 16.08 -0.16
N ASP A 77 5.80 17.38 -0.17
CA ASP A 77 4.65 17.97 -0.84
C ASP A 77 4.94 18.16 -2.34
N TYR A 78 4.36 17.28 -3.16
CA TYR A 78 4.44 17.36 -4.62
C TYR A 78 3.31 18.19 -5.26
N SER A 79 2.44 18.84 -4.47
CA SER A 79 1.35 19.67 -5.01
C SER A 79 1.84 20.78 -5.93
N THR A 80 3.08 21.24 -5.74
CA THR A 80 3.71 22.33 -6.51
C THR A 80 4.44 21.86 -7.77
N ALA A 81 4.64 20.55 -7.96
CA ALA A 81 5.51 20.00 -9.00
C ALA A 81 4.84 19.89 -10.39
N ALA A 82 3.50 19.93 -10.45
CA ALA A 82 2.75 19.78 -11.71
C ALA A 82 1.95 21.04 -12.04
N SER A 83 2.14 21.58 -13.24
CA SER A 83 1.24 22.58 -13.82
C SER A 83 0.01 21.87 -14.40
N TRP A 84 -1.12 21.94 -13.70
CA TRP A 84 -2.40 21.34 -14.10
C TRP A 84 -3.17 22.22 -15.09
N ASP A 85 -2.47 22.85 -16.03
CA ASP A 85 -3.04 23.88 -16.92
C ASP A 85 -3.87 23.28 -18.07
N ASP A 86 -3.86 21.96 -18.22
CA ASP A 86 -4.60 21.21 -19.22
C ASP A 86 -5.89 20.65 -18.61
N GLU A 87 -7.01 21.32 -18.91
CA GLU A 87 -8.34 20.97 -18.38
C GLU A 87 -8.78 19.56 -18.76
N GLU A 88 -8.46 19.08 -19.97
CA GLU A 88 -8.86 17.73 -20.41
C GLU A 88 -8.10 16.66 -19.62
N LYS A 89 -6.80 16.85 -19.41
CA LYS A 89 -6.01 15.94 -18.57
C LYS A 89 -6.50 15.95 -17.14
N LEU A 90 -6.74 17.13 -16.57
CA LEU A 90 -7.24 17.26 -15.20
C LEU A 90 -8.56 16.52 -15.02
N LYS A 91 -9.49 16.69 -15.97
CA LYS A 91 -10.77 16.00 -15.96
C LYS A 91 -10.58 14.47 -16.02
N PHE A 92 -9.73 13.99 -16.92
CA PHE A 92 -9.42 12.56 -17.04
C PHE A 92 -8.90 11.96 -15.72
N PHE A 93 -7.97 12.64 -15.05
CA PHE A 93 -7.45 12.18 -13.76
C PHE A 93 -8.52 12.18 -12.66
N GLN A 94 -9.36 13.21 -12.62
CA GLN A 94 -10.45 13.31 -11.64
C GLN A 94 -11.48 12.19 -11.83
N ASP A 95 -11.91 11.94 -13.07
CA ASP A 95 -12.86 10.88 -13.39
C ASP A 95 -12.28 9.51 -13.03
N THR A 96 -11.04 9.22 -13.45
CA THR A 96 -10.35 7.96 -13.14
C THR A 96 -10.23 7.75 -11.64
N ARG A 97 -9.81 8.78 -10.89
CA ARG A 97 -9.74 8.72 -9.42
C ARG A 97 -11.10 8.39 -8.83
N ASN A 98 -12.16 9.07 -9.28
CA ASN A 98 -13.49 8.87 -8.73
C ASN A 98 -14.00 7.44 -9.00
N GLU A 99 -13.75 6.90 -10.19
CA GLU A 99 -14.06 5.51 -10.54
C GLU A 99 -13.30 4.51 -9.66
N GLU A 100 -11.98 4.68 -9.52
CA GLU A 100 -11.13 3.79 -8.72
C GLU A 100 -11.45 3.82 -7.22
N VAL A 101 -11.82 4.99 -6.68
CA VAL A 101 -12.30 5.13 -5.29
C VAL A 101 -13.68 4.49 -5.13
N ALA A 102 -14.61 4.70 -6.07
CA ALA A 102 -15.95 4.11 -6.04
C ALA A 102 -15.92 2.58 -6.12
N ASP A 103 -15.00 2.02 -6.93
CA ASP A 103 -14.75 0.58 -7.03
C ASP A 103 -13.98 0.02 -5.82
N GLY A 104 -13.61 0.88 -4.86
CA GLY A 104 -12.89 0.49 -3.66
C GLY A 104 -11.46 0.02 -3.93
N ARG A 105 -10.89 0.31 -5.10
CA ARG A 105 -9.49 0.00 -5.44
C ARG A 105 -8.54 1.00 -4.79
N TRP A 106 -8.89 2.28 -4.80
CA TRP A 106 -8.13 3.34 -4.14
C TRP A 106 -8.75 3.70 -2.79
N SER A 107 -7.93 4.17 -1.85
CA SER A 107 -8.40 4.75 -0.59
C SER A 107 -9.01 6.14 -0.81
N PRO A 108 -9.77 6.65 0.17
CA PRO A 108 -10.09 8.07 0.25
C PRO A 108 -8.84 8.95 0.35
N ASP A 109 -9.03 10.25 0.20
CA ASP A 109 -7.98 11.26 0.42
C ASP A 109 -7.45 11.20 1.87
N PHE A 110 -6.16 11.48 2.06
CA PHE A 110 -5.49 11.61 3.37
C PHE A 110 -6.01 12.81 4.18
N GLY A 111 -6.80 13.70 3.55
CA GLY A 111 -7.39 14.86 4.17
C GLY A 111 -6.55 16.11 3.94
N GLN A 112 -6.70 17.12 4.81
CA GLN A 112 -5.95 18.38 4.68
C GLN A 112 -4.56 18.31 5.34
N ASP A 113 -4.32 17.29 6.16
CA ASP A 113 -3.10 17.15 6.93
C ASP A 113 -2.20 16.10 6.27
N LEU A 114 -0.94 16.46 6.04
CA LEU A 114 0.09 15.48 5.71
C LEU A 114 0.45 14.71 6.98
N LEU A 115 0.02 13.44 7.06
CA LEU A 115 0.37 12.56 8.16
C LEU A 115 1.88 12.25 8.13
N PRO A 116 2.56 12.19 9.28
CA PRO A 116 3.97 11.81 9.33
C PRO A 116 4.15 10.32 9.00
N GLY A 117 5.23 9.98 8.29
CA GLY A 117 5.61 8.59 8.04
C GLY A 117 5.83 8.27 6.57
#